data_AF-A0A5Q3DMM6-F1
#
_entry.id   AF-A0A5Q3DMM6-F1
#
_cell.length_a   1.000
_cell.length_b   1.000
_cell.length_c   1.000
_cell.angle_alpha   90.00
_cell.angle_beta   90.00
_cell.angle_gamma   90.00
#
_symmetry.space_group_name_H-M   'P 1'
#
loop_
_entity.id
_entity.type
_entity.pdbx_description
1 polymer ?
#
loop_
_entity_poly.entity_id
_entity_poly.type
_entity_poly.pdbx_seq_one_letter_code
_entity_poly.pdbx_strand_id
1 'polypeptide(L)'
;MPSLESLQPEEIEFLRWIGCFTLPPQPLQEALIKAYFHYCHSFEPVLDPQEFFNAYSKGQLCLLLLWSVFMCVATVSSLLLRRKTYTLTCQFVEDSLFLINLFQYPLTFKRNAFQRAKTLYDADYEKNKITLIQTVFLMGHFYADAEDRLGPWH
;
A
#
# COMPACT_ATOMS: atom_id res chain seq x y z
N MET A 1 10.96 3.03 -15.28
CA MET A 1 9.76 3.73 -14.79
C MET A 1 8.97 4.17 -16.02
N PRO A 2 7.84 3.53 -16.38
CA PRO A 2 7.43 3.49 -17.78
C PRO A 2 6.32 4.46 -18.23
N SER A 3 5.76 5.35 -17.39
CA SER A 3 4.43 5.92 -17.72
C SER A 3 4.21 7.42 -17.51
N LEU A 4 5.21 8.18 -17.06
CA LEU A 4 5.06 9.65 -17.01
C LEU A 4 4.92 10.27 -18.40
N GLU A 5 5.41 9.59 -19.44
CA GLU A 5 5.35 10.06 -20.83
C GLU A 5 3.94 10.03 -21.43
N SER A 6 3.03 9.22 -20.87
CA SER A 6 1.64 9.13 -21.36
C SER A 6 0.67 10.10 -20.68
N LEU A 7 1.09 10.77 -19.61
CA LEU A 7 0.23 11.64 -18.81
C LEU A 7 0.36 13.09 -19.25
N GLN A 8 -0.75 13.84 -19.20
CA GLN A 8 -0.71 15.27 -19.43
C GLN A 8 -0.01 15.98 -18.26
N PRO A 9 0.66 17.13 -18.49
CA PRO A 9 1.33 17.88 -17.43
C PRO A 9 0.43 18.22 -16.24
N GLU A 10 -0.84 18.53 -16.49
CA GLU A 10 -1.83 18.84 -15.47
C GLU A 10 -2.15 17.65 -14.57
N GLU A 11 -2.22 16.44 -15.15
CA GLU A 11 -2.43 15.19 -14.40
C GLU A 11 -1.23 14.87 -13.50
N ILE A 12 -0.02 15.11 -14.00
CA ILE A 12 1.21 14.91 -13.23
C ILE A 12 1.24 15.86 -12.02
N GLU A 13 0.87 17.12 -12.20
CA GLU A 13 0.83 18.09 -11.10
C GLU A 13 -0.25 17.74 -10.08
N PHE A 14 -1.41 17.27 -10.54
CA PHE A 14 -2.45 16.76 -9.65
C PHE A 14 -1.96 15.54 -8.84
N LEU A 15 -1.29 14.58 -9.47
CA LEU A 15 -0.69 13.42 -8.80
C LEU A 15 0.39 13.81 -7.78
N ARG A 16 1.19 14.85 -8.07
CA ARG A 16 2.15 15.44 -7.13
C ARG A 16 1.46 16.06 -5.92
N TRP A 17 0.39 16.81 -6.14
CA TRP A 17 -0.38 17.45 -5.08
C TRP A 17 -1.00 16.44 -4.11
N ILE A 18 -1.54 15.32 -4.63
CA ILE A 18 -2.03 14.19 -3.80
C ILE A 18 -0.88 13.46 -3.05
N GLY A 19 0.36 13.63 -3.51
CA GLY A 19 1.55 13.03 -2.92
C GLY A 19 1.81 11.60 -3.41
N CYS A 20 1.33 11.23 -4.60
CA CYS A 20 1.51 9.89 -5.17
C CYS A 20 2.99 9.53 -5.38
N PHE A 21 3.84 10.53 -5.64
CA PHE A 21 5.28 10.36 -5.86
C PHE A 21 6.11 10.51 -4.58
N THR A 22 5.50 10.87 -3.46
CA THR A 22 6.20 11.11 -2.18
C THR A 22 6.09 9.87 -1.30
N LEU A 23 7.07 8.97 -1.44
CA LEU A 23 7.15 7.76 -0.63
C LEU A 23 7.57 8.05 0.82
N PRO A 24 7.18 7.20 1.78
CA PRO A 24 7.67 7.29 3.16
C PRO A 24 9.19 7.05 3.25
N PRO A 25 9.83 7.34 4.40
CA PRO A 25 11.24 7.00 4.61
C PRO A 25 11.53 5.52 4.34
N GLN A 26 12.68 5.20 3.76
CA GLN A 26 13.04 3.83 3.37
C GLN A 26 12.88 2.79 4.51
N PRO A 27 13.27 3.07 5.78
CA PRO A 27 13.08 2.11 6.87
C PRO A 27 11.60 1.73 7.08
N LEU A 28 10.68 2.70 6.87
CA LEU A 28 9.25 2.43 6.97
C LEU A 28 8.76 1.57 5.80
N GLN A 29 9.21 1.86 4.59
CA GLN A 29 8.84 1.06 3.42
C GLN A 29 9.26 -0.40 3.60
N GLU A 30 10.49 -0.64 4.05
CA GLU A 30 11.02 -1.99 4.30
C GLU A 30 10.24 -2.70 5.40
N ALA A 31 9.89 -2.02 6.49
CA ALA A 31 9.06 -2.58 7.56
C ALA A 31 7.67 -2.99 7.05
N LEU A 32 7.03 -2.14 6.23
CA LEU A 32 5.73 -2.44 5.62
C LEU A 32 5.82 -3.62 4.65
N ILE A 33 6.85 -3.67 3.79
CA ILE A 33 7.05 -4.78 2.85
C ILE A 33 7.27 -6.11 3.61
N LYS A 34 8.12 -6.11 4.64
CA LYS A 34 8.33 -7.30 5.48
C LYS A 34 7.03 -7.75 6.14
N ALA A 35 6.23 -6.81 6.65
CA ALA A 35 4.93 -7.11 7.24
C ALA A 35 3.95 -7.70 6.21
N TYR A 36 3.94 -7.22 4.97
CA TYR A 36 3.13 -7.80 3.90
C TYR A 36 3.47 -9.28 3.68
N PHE A 37 4.74 -9.60 3.45
CA PHE A 37 5.16 -10.98 3.19
C PHE A 37 5.00 -11.90 4.38
N HIS A 38 5.04 -11.37 5.61
CA HIS A 38 4.83 -12.17 6.81
C HIS A 38 3.34 -12.42 7.12
N TYR A 39 2.51 -11.39 7.09
CA TYR A 39 1.11 -11.48 7.55
C TYR A 39 0.08 -11.64 6.44
N CYS A 40 0.29 -11.02 5.27
CA CYS A 40 -0.72 -10.97 4.21
C CYS A 40 -0.48 -12.05 3.16
N HIS A 41 0.77 -12.19 2.70
CA HIS A 41 1.15 -13.08 1.60
C HIS A 41 0.81 -14.55 1.85
N SER A 42 0.87 -15.01 3.10
CA SER A 42 0.51 -16.39 3.48
C SER A 42 -0.95 -16.73 3.16
N PHE A 43 -1.85 -15.75 3.21
CA PHE A 43 -3.27 -15.92 2.89
C PHE A 43 -3.58 -15.51 1.45
N GLU A 44 -2.84 -14.52 0.92
CA GLU A 44 -3.06 -13.92 -0.39
C GLU A 44 -1.73 -13.78 -1.17
N PRO A 45 -1.22 -14.87 -1.76
CA PRO A 45 0.08 -14.89 -2.44
C PRO A 45 -0.02 -14.33 -3.86
N VAL A 46 -0.38 -13.05 -3.97
CA VAL A 46 -0.59 -12.37 -5.26
C VAL A 46 0.72 -11.84 -5.87
N LEU A 47 1.74 -11.66 -5.05
CA LEU A 47 3.07 -11.17 -5.45
C LEU A 47 4.10 -12.28 -5.32
N ASP A 48 4.92 -12.49 -6.35
CA ASP A 48 6.10 -13.34 -6.23
C ASP A 48 7.16 -12.62 -5.36
N PRO A 49 7.64 -13.21 -4.25
CA PRO A 49 8.60 -12.55 -3.38
C PRO A 49 9.92 -12.23 -4.08
N GLN A 50 10.45 -13.15 -4.89
CA GLN A 50 11.76 -12.99 -5.54
C GLN A 50 11.71 -11.86 -6.57
N GLU A 51 10.68 -11.85 -7.42
CA GLU A 51 10.45 -10.80 -8.39
C GLU A 51 10.23 -9.45 -7.71
N PHE A 52 9.41 -9.41 -6.65
CA PHE A 52 9.10 -8.18 -5.92
C PHE A 52 10.35 -7.56 -5.28
N PHE A 53 11.14 -8.33 -4.52
CA PHE A 53 12.33 -7.81 -3.85
C PHE A 53 13.42 -7.40 -4.85
N ASN A 54 13.55 -8.13 -5.97
CA ASN A 54 14.47 -7.78 -7.05
C ASN A 54 14.06 -6.45 -7.72
N ALA A 55 12.77 -6.27 -8.02
CA ALA A 55 12.25 -5.04 -8.59
C ALA A 55 12.35 -3.85 -7.61
N TYR A 56 12.09 -4.08 -6.31
CA TYR A 56 12.20 -3.06 -5.27
C TYR A 56 13.64 -2.57 -5.09
N SER A 57 14.61 -3.49 -4.98
CA SER A 57 16.03 -3.12 -4.80
C SER A 57 16.61 -2.36 -6.00
N LYS A 58 16.05 -2.56 -7.20
CA LYS A 58 16.42 -1.82 -8.42
C LYS A 58 15.68 -0.48 -8.58
N GLY A 59 14.75 -0.15 -7.68
CA GLY A 59 13.89 1.03 -7.81
C GLY A 59 12.95 0.97 -9.03
N GLN A 60 12.64 -0.24 -9.49
CA GLN A 60 11.82 -0.47 -10.70
C GLN A 60 10.36 -0.80 -10.39
N LEU A 61 10.03 -0.95 -9.11
CA LEU A 61 8.68 -1.31 -8.69
C LEU A 61 7.70 -0.17 -8.99
N CYS A 62 6.51 -0.54 -9.49
CA CYS A 62 5.47 0.45 -9.78
C CYS A 62 4.93 1.08 -8.49
N LEU A 63 4.84 2.42 -8.47
CA LEU A 63 4.32 3.16 -7.33
C LEU A 63 2.89 2.75 -6.96
N LEU A 64 2.07 2.47 -7.98
CA LEU A 64 0.70 1.99 -7.82
C LEU A 64 0.67 0.71 -6.97
N LEU A 65 1.49 -0.27 -7.35
CA LEU A 65 1.62 -1.53 -6.62
C LEU A 65 2.14 -1.31 -5.20
N LEU A 66 3.16 -0.46 -5.05
CA LEU A 66 3.76 -0.17 -3.74
C LEU A 66 2.74 0.45 -2.76
N TRP A 67 1.95 1.43 -3.23
CA TRP A 67 0.89 2.03 -2.41
C TRP A 67 -0.20 1.02 -2.04
N SER A 68 -0.56 0.09 -2.94
CA SER A 68 -1.52 -0.97 -2.64
C SER A 68 -1.02 -1.95 -1.56
N VAL A 69 0.28 -2.29 -1.57
CA VAL A 69 0.92 -3.11 -0.53
C VAL A 69 0.89 -2.39 0.83
N PHE A 70 1.26 -1.11 0.87
CA PHE A 70 1.22 -0.31 2.10
C PHE A 70 -0.20 -0.20 2.68
N MET A 71 -1.20 -0.04 1.81
CA MET A 71 -2.59 0.00 2.19
C MET A 71 -3.04 -1.36 2.79
N CYS A 72 -2.73 -2.48 2.12
CA CYS A 72 -3.07 -3.82 2.58
C CYS A 72 -2.55 -4.08 4.01
N VAL A 73 -1.28 -3.76 4.27
CA VAL A 73 -0.66 -3.90 5.60
C VAL A 73 -1.33 -3.00 6.63
N ALA A 74 -1.67 -1.76 6.27
CA ALA A 74 -2.37 -0.84 7.16
C ALA A 74 -3.78 -1.36 7.52
N THR A 75 -4.46 -2.03 6.58
CA THR A 75 -5.74 -2.69 6.81
C THR A 75 -5.60 -3.82 7.83
N VAL A 76 -4.66 -4.74 7.63
CA VAL A 76 -4.41 -5.86 8.56
C VAL A 76 -4.04 -5.33 9.95
N SER A 77 -3.14 -4.35 10.03
CA SER A 77 -2.77 -3.71 11.30
C SER A 77 -3.99 -3.12 12.03
N SER A 78 -4.90 -2.45 11.31
CA SER A 78 -6.12 -1.88 11.90
C SER A 78 -7.10 -2.95 12.43
N LEU A 79 -7.21 -4.09 11.75
CA LEU A 79 -8.04 -5.22 12.18
C LEU A 79 -7.46 -5.91 13.42
N LEU A 80 -6.14 -6.04 13.49
CA LEU A 80 -5.44 -6.63 14.62
C LEU A 80 -5.53 -5.73 15.87
N LEU A 81 -5.40 -4.40 15.72
CA LEU A 81 -5.54 -3.44 16.82
C LEU A 81 -6.95 -3.44 17.44
N ARG A 82 -8.00 -3.66 16.65
CA ARG A 82 -9.39 -3.74 17.17
C ARG A 82 -9.64 -4.98 18.04
N ARG A 83 -8.84 -6.05 17.90
CA ARG A 83 -9.07 -7.32 18.61
C ARG A 83 -8.57 -7.35 20.06
N LYS A 84 -8.05 -6.25 20.64
CA LYS A 84 -7.62 -6.14 22.07
C LYS A 84 -6.69 -7.27 22.57
N THR A 85 -6.05 -7.98 21.66
CA THR A 85 -5.11 -9.06 21.93
C THR A 85 -4.13 -8.95 20.78
N TYR A 86 -2.85 -9.19 20.99
CA TYR A 86 -1.75 -9.09 20.00
C TYR A 86 -0.89 -7.82 20.12
N THR A 87 -0.15 -7.80 21.23
CA THR A 87 1.26 -7.44 21.38
C THR A 87 2.21 -8.14 20.36
N LEU A 88 1.70 -8.71 19.25
CA LEU A 88 2.39 -9.73 18.44
C LEU A 88 2.71 -9.24 17.01
N THR A 89 2.09 -8.15 16.53
CA THR A 89 2.69 -7.38 15.41
C THR A 89 4.03 -6.73 15.82
N CYS A 90 4.28 -6.63 17.12
CA CYS A 90 5.48 -6.08 17.74
C CYS A 90 6.68 -7.05 17.77
N GLN A 91 6.49 -8.33 17.46
CA GLN A 91 7.57 -9.31 17.61
C GLN A 91 8.61 -9.26 16.47
N PHE A 92 8.21 -8.73 15.30
CA PHE A 92 9.08 -8.50 14.14
C PHE A 92 9.46 -7.01 13.97
N VAL A 93 8.95 -6.15 14.85
CA VAL A 93 9.20 -4.72 14.86
C VAL A 93 9.64 -4.40 16.29
N GLU A 94 10.94 -4.53 16.57
CA GLU A 94 11.52 -4.19 17.88
C GLU A 94 11.07 -2.78 18.34
N ASP A 95 10.78 -1.88 17.40
CA ASP A 95 10.11 -0.62 17.66
C ASP A 95 8.59 -0.64 17.38
N SER A 96 7.84 -1.40 18.17
CA SER A 96 6.38 -1.26 18.24
C SER A 96 5.94 0.20 18.48
N LEU A 97 6.73 0.95 19.25
CA LEU A 97 6.60 2.40 19.43
C LEU A 97 6.85 3.18 18.13
N PHE A 98 7.71 2.74 17.21
CA PHE A 98 7.96 3.46 15.96
C PHE A 98 6.75 3.41 15.03
N LEU A 99 6.11 2.25 14.84
CA LEU A 99 4.88 2.20 14.02
C LEU A 99 3.68 2.86 14.71
N ILE A 100 3.57 2.77 16.04
CA ILE A 100 2.49 3.42 16.80
C ILE A 100 2.69 4.96 16.84
N ASN A 101 3.93 5.47 16.93
CA ASN A 101 4.21 6.91 16.90
C ASN A 101 4.22 7.49 15.49
N LEU A 102 4.71 6.76 14.48
CA LEU A 102 4.74 7.20 13.08
C LEU A 102 3.32 7.19 12.47
N PHE A 103 2.44 6.34 12.99
CA PHE A 103 1.02 6.32 12.66
C PHE A 103 0.19 6.73 13.86
N GLN A 104 0.24 8.02 14.22
CA GLN A 104 -0.68 8.65 15.17
C GLN A 104 -2.16 8.31 14.87
N TYR A 105 -2.48 7.94 13.62
CA TYR A 105 -3.77 7.37 13.22
C TYR A 105 -3.58 6.34 12.08
N PRO A 106 -3.52 5.03 12.35
CA PRO A 106 -3.36 3.97 11.32
C PRO A 106 -4.43 4.03 10.22
N LEU A 107 -5.63 4.50 10.58
CA LEU A 107 -6.74 4.74 9.65
C LEU A 107 -6.44 5.87 8.65
N THR A 108 -5.74 6.92 9.08
CA THR A 108 -5.35 8.04 8.21
C THR A 108 -4.29 7.61 7.21
N PHE A 109 -3.30 6.83 7.64
CA PHE A 109 -2.30 6.27 6.71
C PHE A 109 -2.95 5.32 5.70
N LYS A 110 -3.83 4.42 6.16
CA LYS A 110 -4.61 3.53 5.27
C LYS A 110 -5.37 4.33 4.21
N ARG A 111 -6.11 5.37 4.62
CA ARG A 111 -6.88 6.24 3.72
C ARG A 111 -5.97 6.96 2.72
N ASN A 112 -4.85 7.53 3.16
CA ASN A 112 -3.90 8.21 2.28
C ASN A 112 -3.25 7.25 1.28
N ALA A 113 -2.84 6.05 1.72
CA ALA A 113 -2.28 5.04 0.84
C ALA A 113 -3.31 4.56 -0.20
N PHE A 114 -4.56 4.34 0.22
CA PHE A 114 -5.65 4.01 -0.69
C PHE A 114 -5.92 5.14 -1.69
N GLN A 115 -6.02 6.38 -1.23
CA GLN A 115 -6.23 7.55 -2.10
C GLN A 115 -5.13 7.65 -3.15
N ARG A 116 -3.86 7.54 -2.75
CA ARG A 116 -2.72 7.58 -3.69
C ARG A 116 -2.75 6.44 -4.70
N ALA A 117 -3.04 5.22 -4.25
CA ALA A 117 -3.18 4.07 -5.16
C ALA A 117 -4.35 4.27 -6.14
N LYS A 118 -5.51 4.71 -5.64
CA LYS A 118 -6.70 4.94 -6.47
C LYS A 118 -6.48 6.05 -7.49
N THR A 119 -5.87 7.16 -7.10
CA THR A 119 -5.58 8.25 -8.05
C THR A 119 -4.58 7.83 -9.13
N LEU A 120 -3.57 7.02 -8.79
CA LEU A 120 -2.67 6.44 -9.78
C LEU A 120 -3.39 5.46 -10.73
N TYR A 121 -4.33 4.67 -10.20
CA TYR A 121 -5.14 3.74 -11.01
C TYR A 121 -6.07 4.49 -11.96
N ASP A 122 -6.80 5.49 -11.45
CA ASP A 122 -7.74 6.32 -12.22
C ASP A 122 -7.02 7.13 -13.31
N ALA A 123 -5.76 7.52 -13.06
CA ALA A 123 -4.89 8.19 -14.04
C ALA A 123 -4.30 7.23 -15.08
N ASP A 124 -4.62 5.93 -15.05
CA ASP A 124 -4.08 4.93 -15.97
C ASP A 124 -2.54 4.92 -15.97
N TYR A 125 -1.95 5.09 -14.77
CA TYR A 125 -0.50 5.23 -14.56
C TYR A 125 0.30 3.96 -14.86
N GLU A 126 -0.29 2.77 -14.80
CA GLU A 126 0.40 1.51 -15.08
C GLU A 126 -0.30 0.78 -16.21
N LYS A 127 0.46 0.24 -17.17
CA LYS A 127 -0.08 -0.46 -18.34
C LYS A 127 0.09 -1.98 -18.25
N ASN A 128 1.01 -2.45 -17.41
CA ASN A 128 1.20 -3.88 -17.19
C ASN A 128 -0.03 -4.46 -16.50
N LYS A 129 -0.74 -5.33 -17.23
CA LYS A 129 -1.98 -5.98 -16.78
C LYS A 129 -1.79 -6.82 -15.52
N ILE A 130 -0.62 -7.45 -15.35
CA ILE A 130 -0.33 -8.25 -14.15
C ILE A 130 -0.27 -7.32 -12.94
N THR A 131 0.52 -6.24 -13.02
CA THR A 131 0.63 -5.23 -11.96
C THR A 131 -0.71 -4.61 -11.62
N LEU A 132 -1.55 -4.31 -12.63
CA LEU A 132 -2.90 -3.80 -12.43
C LEU A 132 -3.79 -4.79 -11.68
N ILE A 133 -3.82 -6.06 -12.09
CA ILE A 133 -4.61 -7.10 -11.42
C ILE A 133 -4.15 -7.27 -9.97
N GLN A 134 -2.83 -7.34 -9.74
CA GLN A 134 -2.25 -7.45 -8.41
C GLN A 134 -2.64 -6.26 -7.53
N THR A 135 -2.54 -5.04 -8.07
CA THR A 135 -2.91 -3.81 -7.37
C THR A 135 -4.40 -3.80 -7.02
N VAL A 136 -5.28 -4.03 -8.00
CA VAL A 136 -6.74 -3.98 -7.80
C VAL A 136 -7.18 -5.04 -6.79
N PHE A 137 -6.58 -6.23 -6.85
CA PHE A 137 -6.79 -7.27 -5.85
C PHE A 137 -6.44 -6.79 -4.45
N LEU A 138 -5.24 -6.23 -4.25
CA LEU A 138 -4.82 -5.69 -2.95
C LEU A 138 -5.70 -4.51 -2.49
N MET A 139 -6.10 -3.64 -3.43
CA MET A 139 -7.01 -2.51 -3.17
C MET A 139 -8.42 -2.94 -2.79
N GLY A 140 -8.90 -4.08 -3.31
CA GLY A 140 -10.22 -4.64 -3.00
C GLY A 140 -10.41 -4.97 -1.52
N HIS A 141 -9.33 -5.14 -0.77
CA HIS A 141 -9.37 -5.35 0.69
C HIS A 141 -9.62 -4.07 1.49
N PHE A 142 -9.72 -2.92 0.83
CA PHE A 142 -10.10 -1.69 1.50
C PHE A 142 -11.58 -1.73 1.90
N TYR A 143 -11.81 -1.83 3.20
CA TYR A 143 -13.09 -1.49 3.82
C TYR A 143 -12.92 -0.22 4.64
N ALA A 144 -13.74 0.81 4.37
CA ALA A 144 -13.78 2.01 5.21
C ALA A 144 -14.37 1.67 6.59
N ASP A 145 -15.42 0.83 6.59
CA ASP A 145 -16.09 0.27 7.77
C ASP A 145 -16.70 -1.12 7.46
N ALA A 146 -17.05 -1.91 8.48
CA ALA A 146 -17.76 -3.18 8.32
C ALA A 146 -19.18 -3.02 7.74
N GLU A 147 -19.71 -1.79 7.78
CA GLU A 147 -21.01 -1.41 7.22
C GLU A 147 -20.91 -0.78 5.82
N ASP A 148 -19.71 -0.68 5.25
CA ASP A 148 -19.49 -0.14 3.91
C ASP A 148 -20.01 -1.12 2.84
N ARG A 149 -21.28 -0.95 2.45
CA ARG A 149 -21.98 -1.79 1.47
C ARG A 149 -21.64 -1.47 0.03
N LEU A 150 -21.12 -0.26 -0.23
CA LEU A 150 -20.74 0.19 -1.56
C LEU A 150 -19.33 -0.30 -1.91
N GLY A 151 -18.49 -0.53 -0.90
CA GLY A 151 -17.15 -1.06 -1.09
C GLY A 151 -16.18 -0.02 -1.67
N PRO A 152 -14.93 -0.41 -1.92
CA PRO A 152 -13.84 0.54 -2.16
C PRO A 152 -13.93 1.35 -3.46
N TRP A 153 -14.82 0.98 -4.38
CA TRP A 153 -14.81 1.48 -5.76
C TRP A 153 -15.96 2.45 -6.08
N HIS A 154 -16.80 2.80 -5.11
CA HIS A 154 -18.00 3.62 -5.27
C HIS A 154 -17.96 4.91 -4.45
#